data_AF-A0A535TNQ5-F1
#
_entry.id   AF-A0A535TNQ5-F1
#
_cell.length_a   1.000
_cell.length_b   1.000
_cell.length_c   1.000
_cell.angle_alpha   90.00
_cell.angle_beta   90.00
_cell.angle_gamma   90.00
#
_symmetry.space_group_name_H-M   'P 1'
#
loop_
_entity.id
_entity.type
_entity.pdbx_description
1 polymer ?
#
loop_
_entity_poly.entity_id
_entity_poly.type
_entity_poly.pdbx_seq_one_letter_code
_entity_poly.pdbx_strand_id
1 'polypeptide(L)'
;MSALLVLHTGLFRTGLLITAFIGVWGLVTYFRKQPSSGSFRATLVLTEALFIVQGVVGVLVFANGRRPHDNLHWLYGVLLVIVLPIAMSYVSGRDPRREPLVYGIAALFMAGLTIRAFTTGA
;
A
#
# COMPACT_ATOMS: atom_id res chain seq x y z
N MET A 1 7.70 19.34 15.37
CA MET A 1 7.90 18.38 14.25
C MET A 1 7.78 19.15 12.94
N SER A 2 8.64 18.91 11.94
CA SER A 2 8.55 19.64 10.65
C SER A 2 7.30 19.20 9.87
N ALA A 3 6.70 20.09 9.07
CA ALA A 3 5.52 19.79 8.26
C ALA A 3 5.66 18.51 7.40
N LEU A 4 6.83 18.30 6.79
CA LEU A 4 7.13 17.09 6.01
C LEU A 4 7.01 15.79 6.82
N LEU A 5 7.39 15.81 8.10
CA LEU A 5 7.33 14.63 8.96
C LEU A 5 5.88 14.34 9.36
N VAL A 6 5.09 15.37 9.61
CA VAL A 6 3.66 15.24 9.88
C VAL A 6 2.95 14.67 8.66
N LEU A 7 3.27 15.17 7.46
CA LEU A 7 2.72 14.64 6.21
C LEU A 7 3.12 13.17 6.00
N HIS A 8 4.41 12.85 6.11
CA HIS A 8 4.93 11.48 5.94
C HIS A 8 4.29 10.49 6.94
N THR A 9 4.13 10.87 8.20
CA THR A 9 3.51 10.01 9.22
C THR A 9 1.99 9.92 9.05
N GLY A 10 1.32 10.98 8.62
CA GLY A 10 -0.10 10.98 8.29
C GLY A 10 -0.40 10.04 7.11
N LEU A 11 0.35 10.16 6.03
CA LEU A 11 0.24 9.28 4.86
C LEU A 11 0.51 7.82 5.21
N PHE A 12 1.48 7.53 6.10
CA PHE A 12 1.71 6.17 6.62
C PHE A 12 0.45 5.58 7.27
N ARG A 13 -0.21 6.35 8.14
CA ARG A 13 -1.43 5.91 8.85
C ARG A 13 -2.57 5.69 7.87
N THR A 14 -2.76 6.61 6.92
CA THR A 14 -3.78 6.46 5.87
C THR A 14 -3.51 5.22 5.02
N GLY A 15 -2.25 5.00 4.62
CA GLY A 15 -1.82 3.82 3.87
C GLY A 15 -2.11 2.51 4.60
N LEU A 16 -1.87 2.45 5.91
CA LEU A 16 -2.17 1.28 6.73
C LEU A 16 -3.67 1.00 6.78
N LEU A 17 -4.47 2.04 7.05
CA LEU A 17 -5.93 1.89 7.18
C LEU A 17 -6.56 1.48 5.85
N ILE A 18 -6.16 2.11 4.74
CA ILE A 18 -6.75 1.81 3.43
C ILE A 18 -6.36 0.42 2.94
N THR A 19 -5.11 -0.02 3.15
CA THR A 19 -4.68 -1.37 2.76
C THR A 19 -5.35 -2.47 3.60
N ALA A 20 -5.51 -2.26 4.91
CA ALA A 20 -6.28 -3.16 5.76
C ALA A 20 -7.75 -3.23 5.30
N PHE A 21 -8.36 -2.08 5.02
CA PHE A 21 -9.73 -2.00 4.51
C PHE A 21 -9.92 -2.72 3.18
N ILE A 22 -9.05 -2.49 2.19
CA ILE A 22 -9.06 -3.18 0.90
C ILE A 22 -8.86 -4.68 1.09
N GLY A 23 -7.99 -5.08 2.00
CA GLY A 23 -7.75 -6.49 2.34
C GLY A 23 -9.04 -7.19 2.75
N VAL A 24 -9.76 -6.61 3.71
CA VAL A 24 -11.06 -7.14 4.17
C VAL A 24 -12.09 -7.09 3.05
N TRP A 25 -12.20 -5.97 2.32
CA TRP A 25 -13.17 -5.82 1.23
C TRP A 25 -12.94 -6.85 0.11
N GLY A 26 -11.69 -7.08 -0.29
CA GLY A 26 -11.33 -8.07 -1.30
C GLY A 26 -11.69 -9.49 -0.86
N LEU A 27 -11.36 -9.87 0.37
CA LEU A 27 -11.73 -11.19 0.92
C LEU A 27 -13.25 -11.37 0.98
N VAL A 28 -13.99 -10.39 1.51
CA VAL A 28 -15.46 -10.44 1.59
C VAL A 28 -16.07 -10.57 0.20
N THR A 29 -15.59 -9.81 -0.78
CA THR A 29 -16.08 -9.84 -2.17
C THR A 29 -15.83 -11.22 -2.81
N TYR A 30 -14.63 -11.78 -2.59
CA TYR A 30 -14.28 -13.12 -3.07
C TYR A 30 -15.18 -14.21 -2.46
N PHE A 31 -15.36 -14.23 -1.14
CA PHE A 31 -16.19 -15.24 -0.48
C PHE A 31 -17.68 -15.10 -0.82
N ARG A 32 -18.13 -13.90 -1.16
CA ARG A 32 -19.47 -13.65 -1.72
C ARG A 32 -19.61 -14.04 -3.20
N LYS A 33 -18.53 -14.54 -3.83
CA LYS A 33 -18.47 -14.93 -5.25
C LYS A 33 -18.85 -13.77 -6.19
N GLN A 34 -18.54 -12.54 -5.79
CA GLN A 34 -18.82 -11.33 -6.56
C GLN A 34 -17.56 -10.89 -7.34
N PRO A 35 -17.72 -10.27 -8.53
CA PRO A 35 -16.60 -9.65 -9.23
C PRO A 35 -16.15 -8.36 -8.51
N SER A 36 -14.91 -7.92 -8.78
CA SER A 36 -14.43 -6.61 -8.35
C SER A 36 -15.30 -5.49 -8.92
N SER A 37 -15.79 -4.59 -8.04
CA SER A 37 -16.53 -3.41 -8.48
C SER A 37 -15.60 -2.32 -9.02
N GLY A 38 -16.16 -1.37 -9.78
CA GLY A 38 -15.41 -0.18 -10.23
C GLY A 38 -14.81 0.61 -9.07
N SER A 39 -15.55 0.77 -7.96
CA SER A 39 -15.07 1.46 -6.77
C SER A 39 -13.91 0.73 -6.09
N PHE A 40 -13.94 -0.61 -6.04
CA PHE A 40 -12.82 -1.39 -5.50
C PHE A 40 -11.54 -1.15 -6.30
N ARG A 41 -11.64 -1.23 -7.64
CA ARG A 41 -10.51 -0.95 -8.55
C ARG A 41 -10.01 0.48 -8.44
N ALA A 42 -10.90 1.46 -8.37
CA ALA A 42 -10.52 2.86 -8.16
C ALA A 42 -9.77 3.06 -6.84
N THR A 43 -10.20 2.36 -5.77
CA THR A 43 -9.54 2.44 -4.46
C THR A 43 -8.12 1.85 -4.52
N LEU A 44 -7.89 0.78 -5.29
CA LEU A 44 -6.54 0.24 -5.53
C LEU A 44 -5.64 1.26 -6.22
N VAL A 45 -6.12 1.91 -7.28
CA VAL A 45 -5.36 2.95 -8.01
C VAL A 45 -5.01 4.13 -7.11
N LEU A 46 -5.97 4.60 -6.30
CA LEU A 46 -5.73 5.67 -5.32
C LEU A 46 -4.73 5.26 -4.24
N THR A 47 -4.75 3.99 -3.84
CA THR A 47 -3.80 3.44 -2.86
C THR A 47 -2.39 3.37 -3.42
N GLU A 48 -2.24 2.97 -4.68
CA GLU A 48 -0.95 2.98 -5.38
C GLU A 48 -0.39 4.41 -5.48
N ALA A 49 -1.21 5.36 -5.91
CA ALA A 49 -0.84 6.78 -5.95
C ALA A 49 -0.43 7.31 -4.57
N LEU A 50 -1.15 6.91 -3.50
CA LEU A 50 -0.81 7.27 -2.13
C LEU A 50 0.59 6.79 -1.75
N PHE A 51 0.96 5.54 -2.05
CA PHE A 51 2.29 5.02 -1.71
C PHE A 51 3.41 5.62 -2.57
N ILE A 52 3.13 5.99 -3.83
CA ILE A 52 4.07 6.76 -4.66
C ILE A 52 4.33 8.14 -4.02
N VAL A 53 3.26 8.86 -3.66
CA VAL A 53 3.37 10.16 -2.96
C VAL A 53 4.11 10.00 -1.64
N GLN A 54 3.82 8.94 -0.89
CA GLN A 54 4.52 8.62 0.36
C GLN A 54 6.03 8.45 0.15
N GLY A 55 6.44 7.73 -0.90
CA GLY A 55 7.85 7.57 -1.27
C GLY A 55 8.52 8.90 -1.61
N VAL A 56 7.85 9.75 -2.40
CA VAL A 56 8.35 11.10 -2.73
C VAL A 56 8.53 11.95 -1.47
N VAL A 57 7.54 11.97 -0.57
CA VAL A 57 7.62 12.69 0.69
C VAL A 57 8.76 12.12 1.56
N GLY A 58 8.95 10.80 1.60
CA GLY A 58 10.06 10.14 2.28
C GLY A 58 11.44 10.58 1.76
N VAL A 59 11.60 10.70 0.44
CA VAL A 59 12.83 11.23 -0.19
C VAL A 59 13.06 12.69 0.21
N LEU A 60 12.02 13.52 0.25
CA LEU A 60 12.14 14.92 0.73
C LEU A 60 12.53 14.98 2.21
N VAL A 61 11.98 14.11 3.05
CA VAL A 61 12.39 13.99 4.46
C VAL A 61 13.87 13.61 4.57
N PHE A 62 14.34 12.69 3.73
CA PHE A 62 15.74 12.28 3.67
C PHE A 62 16.68 13.40 3.20
N ALA A 63 16.27 14.17 2.19
CA ALA A 63 17.00 15.34 1.69
C ALA A 63 17.14 16.44 2.76
N ASN A 64 16.20 16.52 3.71
CA ASN A 64 16.27 17.40 4.88
C ASN A 64 17.13 16.85 6.02
N GLY A 65 18.01 15.88 5.74
CA GLY A 65 19.00 15.36 6.70
C GLY A 65 18.48 14.29 7.66
N ARG A 66 17.20 13.91 7.58
CA ARG A 66 16.69 12.78 8.37
C ARG A 66 17.11 11.45 7.74
N ARG A 67 17.31 10.44 8.58
CA ARG A 67 17.67 9.09 8.18
C ARG A 67 16.70 8.11 8.86
N PRO A 68 16.31 7.02 8.19
CA PRO A 68 15.58 5.95 8.86
C PRO A 68 16.48 5.28 9.90
N HIS A 69 15.86 4.73 10.94
CA HIS A 69 16.56 3.98 11.99
C HIS A 69 17.24 2.72 11.44
N ASP A 70 16.61 2.05 10.46
CA ASP A 70 17.11 0.83 9.84
C ASP A 70 17.01 0.91 8.30
N ASN A 71 18.03 0.41 7.60
CA ASN A 71 18.08 0.33 6.14
C ASN A 71 16.92 -0.48 5.54
N LEU A 72 16.32 -1.40 6.30
CA LEU A 72 15.12 -2.14 5.90
C LEU A 72 13.92 -1.23 5.56
N HIS A 73 13.89 0.00 6.08
CA HIS A 73 12.87 0.99 5.72
C HIS A 73 12.79 1.22 4.20
N TRP A 74 13.94 1.29 3.52
CA TRP A 74 14.00 1.48 2.07
C TRP A 74 13.40 0.30 1.31
N LEU A 75 13.74 -0.92 1.75
CA LEU A 75 13.19 -2.15 1.16
C LEU A 75 11.67 -2.16 1.27
N TYR A 76 11.13 -1.93 2.46
CA TYR A 76 9.68 -1.94 2.66
C TYR A 76 8.98 -0.81 1.91
N GLY A 77 9.60 0.38 1.83
CA GLY A 77 9.08 1.51 1.04
C GLY A 77 8.98 1.18 -0.46
N VAL A 78 10.01 0.56 -1.03
CA VAL A 78 9.98 0.12 -2.45
C VAL A 78 8.92 -0.96 -2.66
N LEU A 79 8.85 -1.94 -1.76
CA LEU A 79 7.84 -3.02 -1.84
C LEU A 79 6.41 -2.46 -1.84
N LEU A 80 6.12 -1.44 -1.04
CA LEU A 80 4.80 -0.79 -1.00
C LEU A 80 4.39 -0.13 -2.34
N VAL A 81 5.35 0.25 -3.18
CA VAL A 81 5.05 0.80 -4.52
C VAL A 81 4.79 -0.31 -5.54
N ILE A 82 5.56 -1.40 -5.49
CA ILE A 82 5.55 -2.41 -6.56
C ILE A 82 4.54 -3.55 -6.37
N VAL A 83 4.02 -3.77 -5.15
CA VAL A 83 3.11 -4.90 -4.87
C VAL A 83 1.82 -4.83 -5.71
N LEU A 84 1.20 -3.65 -5.85
CA LEU A 84 -0.02 -3.50 -6.66
C LEU A 84 0.22 -3.71 -8.16
N PRO A 85 1.27 -3.12 -8.79
CA PRO A 85 1.68 -3.46 -10.15
C PRO A 85 1.89 -4.96 -10.37
N ILE A 86 2.55 -5.64 -9.44
CA ILE A 86 2.78 -7.09 -9.50
C ILE A 86 1.45 -7.84 -9.42
N ALA A 87 0.56 -7.47 -8.49
CA ALA A 87 -0.77 -8.07 -8.41
C ALA A 87 -1.60 -7.84 -9.67
N MET A 88 -1.54 -6.64 -10.26
CA MET A 88 -2.23 -6.30 -11.50
C MET A 88 -1.74 -7.13 -12.69
N SER A 89 -0.42 -7.27 -12.84
CA SER A 89 0.15 -8.13 -13.89
C SER A 89 -0.22 -9.60 -13.70
N TYR A 90 -0.38 -10.06 -12.44
CA TYR A 90 -0.87 -11.39 -12.14
C TYR A 90 -2.36 -11.56 -12.51
N VAL A 91 -3.24 -10.60 -12.25
CA VAL A 91 -4.67 -10.81 -12.54
C VAL A 91 -5.01 -10.58 -14.02
N SER A 92 -4.22 -9.80 -14.74
CA SER A 92 -4.45 -9.50 -16.15
C SER A 92 -4.62 -10.76 -17.00
N GLY A 93 -5.71 -10.85 -17.76
CA GLY A 93 -6.04 -12.00 -18.61
C GLY A 93 -6.50 -13.26 -17.87
N ARG A 94 -6.72 -13.21 -16.55
CA ARG A 94 -7.22 -14.33 -15.75
C ARG A 94 -8.71 -14.19 -15.40
N ASP A 95 -9.27 -15.22 -14.77
CA ASP A 95 -10.67 -15.25 -14.32
C ASP A 95 -10.97 -14.04 -13.39
N PRO A 96 -11.92 -13.15 -13.77
CA PRO A 96 -12.31 -12.00 -12.96
C PRO A 96 -12.77 -12.34 -11.53
N ARG A 97 -13.17 -13.59 -11.27
CA ARG A 97 -13.56 -14.04 -9.92
C ARG A 97 -12.39 -14.15 -8.95
N ARG A 98 -11.17 -14.32 -9.46
CA ARG A 98 -9.94 -14.41 -8.63
C ARG A 98 -9.36 -13.05 -8.27
N GLU A 99 -9.74 -12.02 -9.01
CA GLU A 99 -9.28 -10.66 -8.83
C GLU A 99 -9.42 -10.12 -7.38
N PRO A 100 -10.61 -10.17 -6.74
CA PRO A 100 -10.76 -9.63 -5.39
C PRO A 100 -9.94 -10.38 -4.35
N LEU A 101 -9.69 -11.69 -4.54
CA LEU A 101 -8.83 -12.47 -3.66
C LEU A 101 -7.38 -12.01 -3.75
N VAL A 102 -6.85 -11.91 -4.98
CA VAL A 102 -5.45 -11.55 -5.21
C VAL A 102 -5.17 -10.16 -4.67
N TYR A 103 -6.01 -9.17 -5.00
CA TYR A 103 -5.86 -7.82 -4.48
C TYR A 103 -6.10 -7.73 -2.97
N GLY A 104 -7.03 -8.53 -2.42
CA GLY A 104 -7.23 -8.60 -0.97
C GLY A 104 -5.99 -9.11 -0.23
N ILE A 105 -5.38 -10.20 -0.70
CA ILE A 105 -4.15 -10.74 -0.12
C ILE A 105 -2.98 -9.75 -0.29
N ALA A 106 -2.84 -9.16 -1.48
CA ALA A 106 -1.81 -8.16 -1.74
C ALA A 106 -1.96 -6.95 -0.79
N ALA A 107 -3.18 -6.46 -0.58
CA ALA A 107 -3.44 -5.35 0.33
C ALA A 107 -3.17 -5.71 1.81
N LEU A 108 -3.51 -6.92 2.26
CA LEU A 108 -3.13 -7.38 3.61
C LEU A 108 -1.60 -7.48 3.77
N PHE A 109 -0.91 -7.97 2.74
CA PHE A 109 0.55 -7.98 2.72
C PHE A 109 1.13 -6.55 2.79
N MET A 110 0.57 -5.61 2.03
CA MET A 110 0.94 -4.19 2.10
C MET A 110 0.65 -3.56 3.47
N ALA A 111 -0.43 -3.94 4.16
CA ALA A 111 -0.68 -3.48 5.53
C ALA A 111 0.45 -3.93 6.46
N GLY A 112 0.89 -5.19 6.36
CA GLY A 112 2.06 -5.71 7.06
C GLY A 112 3.35 -4.95 6.72
N LEU A 113 3.61 -4.71 5.43
CA LEU A 113 4.76 -3.90 4.97
C LEU A 113 4.71 -2.48 5.52
N THR A 114 3.53 -1.88 5.61
CA THR A 114 3.34 -0.52 6.13
C THR A 114 3.71 -0.46 7.62
N ILE A 115 3.30 -1.46 8.42
CA ILE A 115 3.71 -1.59 9.82
C ILE A 115 5.23 -1.72 9.90
N ARG A 116 5.83 -2.60 9.10
CA ARG A 116 7.28 -2.82 9.10
C ARG A 116 8.03 -1.55 8.73
N ALA A 117 7.65 -0.89 7.64
CA ALA A 117 8.23 0.37 7.20
C ALA A 117 8.13 1.48 8.26
N PHE A 118 7.02 1.54 9.00
CA PHE A 118 6.85 2.46 10.12
C PHE A 118 7.83 2.13 11.26
N THR A 119 7.92 0.86 11.68
CA THR A 119 8.81 0.43 12.78
C THR A 119 10.29 0.55 12.48
N THR A 120 10.70 0.54 11.20
CA THR A 120 12.10 0.69 10.79
C THR A 120 12.47 2.11 10.36
N GLY A 121 11.48 2.99 10.16
CA GLY A 121 11.68 4.37 9.71
C GLY A 121 11.60 5.41 10.82
N ALA A 122 10.98 5.08 11.94
CA ALA A 122 10.78 5.95 13.11
C ALA A 122 11.99 5.91 14.06
#